data_AF-A0A9P3F351-F1
#
_entry.id   AF-A0A9P3F351-F1
#
_cell.length_a   1.000
_cell.length_b   1.000
_cell.length_c   1.000
_cell.angle_alpha   90.00
_cell.angle_beta   90.00
_cell.angle_gamma   90.00
#
_symmetry.space_group_name_H-M   'P 1'
#
loop_
_entity.id
_entity.type
_entity.pdbx_description
1 polymer ?
#
loop_
_entity_poly.entity_id
_entity_poly.type
_entity_poly.pdbx_seq_one_letter_code
_entity_poly.pdbx_strand_id
1 'polypeptide(L)'
;MKQSFAKKVVSSFIRKKSSRTAAEASAESSASVADVSQSNHSAATSRNLRELSVRLDEYLEQIDMSGGEVDVDVISMSRQVEKISRYTNGSLPASVKPAAISDDRASLIRIAAWASKEVYSSDTAVMGRISRPEQFSAYQPTKHSVEIDASFRDGTVKATRMHLFSSAGSRLLVVAIRGSTSIRRDWTINFDDIGKETDGNGYINVDETEYKVHGGFLECAKAMVDKVSNAISSVLLDAGVHEAEDEDVQLLFTGHSAGGAVASLLYAHMSSKNPSSLSQLGSKFAVTHCITFGSPPVTAPALSASHSQSVFHAIINEGDPVPRLDKDYAESLLQLYLLPMAPKPVDWKLPAMLLENAGTVLLLKNGVEGFCEVPDDEIRSVLESTIFGSPRAHKMDMYLWKLGMMQFN
;
A
#
# COMPACT_ATOMS: atom_id res chain seq x y z
N MET A 1 3.40 32.20 -30.82
CA MET A 1 3.27 31.20 -29.73
C MET A 1 2.25 30.07 -30.00
N LYS A 2 1.23 30.22 -30.85
CA LYS A 2 0.20 29.18 -31.11
C LYS A 2 0.53 28.10 -32.15
N GLN A 3 1.56 28.26 -32.99
CA GLN A 3 1.91 27.26 -34.02
C GLN A 3 2.87 26.14 -33.55
N SER A 4 3.55 26.33 -32.41
CA SER A 4 4.46 25.32 -31.82
C SER A 4 3.69 24.19 -31.13
N PHE A 5 2.54 24.50 -30.52
CA PHE A 5 1.72 23.54 -29.80
C PHE A 5 0.99 22.56 -30.74
N ALA A 6 0.46 23.06 -31.85
CA ALA A 6 -0.22 22.24 -32.86
C ALA A 6 0.72 21.21 -33.52
N LYS A 7 1.99 21.54 -33.76
CA LYS A 7 2.99 20.60 -34.30
C LYS A 7 3.36 19.48 -33.32
N LYS A 8 3.33 19.74 -32.00
CA LYS A 8 3.60 18.75 -30.95
C LYS A 8 2.45 17.75 -30.75
N VAL A 9 1.21 18.21 -30.90
CA VAL A 9 0.02 17.35 -30.79
C VAL A 9 -0.12 16.46 -32.02
N VAL A 10 0.10 17.00 -33.23
CA VAL A 10 0.01 16.22 -34.47
C VAL A 10 1.13 15.18 -34.57
N SER A 11 2.35 15.49 -34.09
CA SER A 11 3.45 14.51 -34.06
C SER A 11 3.22 13.38 -33.05
N SER A 12 2.54 13.63 -31.91
CA SER A 12 2.22 12.57 -30.94
C SER A 12 1.11 11.64 -31.45
N PHE A 13 0.12 12.18 -32.17
CA PHE A 13 -0.94 11.38 -32.80
C PHE A 13 -0.43 10.50 -33.95
N ILE A 14 0.52 11.00 -34.76
CA ILE A 14 1.12 10.20 -35.84
C ILE A 14 2.03 9.09 -35.28
N ARG A 15 2.75 9.36 -34.18
CA ARG A 15 3.57 8.33 -33.50
C ARG A 15 2.72 7.20 -32.90
N LYS A 16 1.58 7.53 -32.27
CA LYS A 16 0.62 6.55 -31.73
C LYS A 16 -0.08 5.71 -32.81
N LYS A 17 -0.30 6.28 -34.01
CA LYS A 17 -0.92 5.54 -35.11
C LYS A 17 0.07 4.57 -35.75
N SER A 18 1.32 4.98 -35.97
CA SER A 18 2.40 4.12 -36.48
C SER A 18 2.75 2.97 -35.52
N SER A 19 2.76 3.22 -34.20
CA SER A 19 2.98 2.17 -33.20
C SER A 19 1.83 1.17 -33.11
N ARG A 20 0.58 1.59 -33.37
CA ARG A 20 -0.58 0.69 -33.42
C ARG A 20 -0.55 -0.23 -34.63
N THR A 21 -0.25 0.28 -35.83
CA THR A 21 -0.15 -0.56 -37.02
C THR A 21 1.05 -1.51 -36.98
N ALA A 22 2.17 -1.10 -36.37
CA ALA A 22 3.33 -1.97 -36.17
C ALA A 22 3.06 -3.09 -35.14
N ALA A 23 2.28 -2.81 -34.09
CA ALA A 23 1.86 -3.79 -33.09
C ALA A 23 0.81 -4.78 -33.65
N GLU A 24 -0.13 -4.31 -34.46
CA GLU A 24 -1.11 -5.18 -35.15
C GLU A 24 -0.42 -6.09 -36.18
N ALA A 25 0.53 -5.57 -36.97
CA ALA A 25 1.31 -6.36 -37.92
C ALA A 25 2.25 -7.40 -37.26
N SER A 26 2.74 -7.10 -36.05
CA SER A 26 3.59 -8.02 -35.27
C SER A 26 2.76 -9.09 -34.52
N ALA A 27 1.51 -8.79 -34.18
CA ALA A 27 0.57 -9.75 -33.61
C ALA A 27 0.06 -10.75 -34.65
N GLU A 28 -0.19 -10.30 -35.89
CA GLU A 28 -0.61 -11.19 -36.99
C GLU A 28 0.51 -12.14 -37.46
N SER A 29 1.79 -11.75 -37.41
CA SER A 29 2.89 -12.67 -37.75
C SER A 29 3.21 -13.71 -36.67
N SER A 30 2.63 -13.54 -35.47
CA SER A 30 2.83 -14.46 -34.33
C SER A 30 1.82 -15.63 -34.32
N ALA A 31 0.83 -15.63 -35.21
CA ALA A 31 -0.25 -16.63 -35.23
C ALA A 31 0.09 -17.91 -36.03
N SER A 32 1.29 -18.05 -36.60
CA SER A 32 1.63 -19.19 -37.45
C SER A 32 3.02 -19.78 -37.20
N VAL A 33 3.26 -20.37 -36.03
CA VAL A 33 4.29 -21.42 -35.90
C VAL A 33 3.85 -22.43 -34.82
N ALA A 34 3.07 -23.41 -35.23
CA ALA A 34 3.02 -24.69 -34.52
C ALA A 34 4.23 -25.52 -34.96
N ASP A 35 4.90 -26.15 -33.98
CA ASP A 35 6.05 -27.05 -34.06
C ASP A 35 7.39 -26.47 -34.58
N VAL A 36 8.41 -26.47 -33.69
CA VAL A 36 9.78 -27.03 -33.87
C VAL A 36 10.82 -26.35 -32.94
N SER A 37 11.48 -27.21 -32.14
CA SER A 37 12.84 -27.15 -31.56
C SER A 37 13.23 -26.10 -30.50
N GLN A 38 13.55 -26.62 -29.31
CA GLN A 38 14.21 -25.98 -28.16
C GLN A 38 15.66 -25.56 -28.47
N SER A 39 15.94 -24.27 -28.64
CA SER A 39 17.27 -23.67 -28.33
C SER A 39 17.34 -22.13 -28.50
N ASN A 40 16.37 -21.50 -29.17
CA ASN A 40 16.38 -20.04 -29.41
C ASN A 40 15.57 -19.20 -28.39
N HIS A 41 15.00 -19.80 -27.35
CA HIS A 41 14.07 -19.12 -26.44
C HIS A 41 14.69 -18.14 -25.45
N SER A 42 15.97 -18.24 -25.10
CA SER A 42 16.54 -17.42 -24.02
C SER A 42 16.70 -15.95 -24.38
N ALA A 43 17.08 -15.61 -25.61
CA ALA A 43 17.30 -14.20 -26.01
C ALA A 43 15.99 -13.44 -26.29
N ALA A 44 15.00 -14.09 -26.91
CA ALA A 44 13.69 -13.47 -27.20
C ALA A 44 12.83 -13.37 -25.93
N THR A 45 12.83 -14.39 -25.08
CA THR A 45 12.15 -14.35 -23.77
C THR A 45 12.79 -13.31 -22.86
N SER A 46 14.12 -13.15 -22.86
CA SER A 46 14.80 -12.11 -22.08
C SER A 46 14.53 -10.69 -22.58
N ARG A 47 14.39 -10.48 -23.90
CA ARG A 47 13.99 -9.17 -24.45
C ARG A 47 12.54 -8.84 -24.13
N ASN A 48 11.65 -9.83 -24.27
CA ASN A 48 10.27 -9.67 -23.85
C ASN A 48 10.21 -9.35 -22.37
N LEU A 49 10.86 -10.13 -21.48
CA LEU A 49 10.95 -9.86 -20.04
C LEU A 49 11.52 -8.48 -19.68
N ARG A 50 12.48 -7.96 -20.45
CA ARG A 50 13.02 -6.61 -20.23
C ARG A 50 12.02 -5.53 -20.64
N GLU A 51 11.31 -5.74 -21.75
CA GLU A 51 10.18 -4.87 -22.15
C GLU A 51 9.00 -5.02 -21.19
N LEU A 52 8.83 -6.19 -20.58
CA LEU A 52 7.86 -6.46 -19.53
C LEU A 52 8.21 -5.65 -18.28
N SER A 53 9.45 -5.72 -17.80
CA SER A 53 9.91 -4.93 -16.65
C SER A 53 9.67 -3.42 -16.87
N VAL A 54 9.93 -2.88 -18.06
CA VAL A 54 9.63 -1.47 -18.38
C VAL A 54 8.13 -1.19 -18.38
N ARG A 55 7.28 -2.09 -18.89
CA ARG A 55 5.82 -1.94 -18.84
C ARG A 55 5.26 -2.12 -17.43
N LEU A 56 5.89 -2.94 -16.61
CA LEU A 56 5.55 -3.11 -15.21
C LEU A 56 5.85 -1.83 -14.44
N ASP A 57 7.02 -1.22 -14.70
CA ASP A 57 7.38 0.09 -14.17
C ASP A 57 6.33 1.12 -14.60
N GLU A 58 6.01 1.24 -15.89
CA GLU A 58 4.96 2.17 -16.39
C GLU A 58 3.57 1.88 -15.81
N TYR A 59 3.25 0.62 -15.53
CA TYR A 59 1.97 0.21 -14.95
C TYR A 59 1.88 0.58 -13.48
N LEU A 60 2.90 0.22 -12.68
CA LEU A 60 3.04 0.59 -11.27
C LEU A 60 3.13 2.12 -11.10
N GLU A 61 3.76 2.83 -12.04
CA GLU A 61 3.79 4.29 -12.14
C GLU A 61 2.38 4.90 -12.20
N GLN A 62 1.46 4.28 -12.94
CA GLN A 62 0.08 4.75 -13.08
C GLN A 62 -0.77 4.49 -11.83
N ILE A 63 -0.41 3.50 -11.01
CA ILE A 63 -1.12 3.16 -9.76
C ILE A 63 -0.79 4.17 -8.65
N ASP A 64 0.49 4.55 -8.53
CA ASP A 64 1.02 5.30 -7.37
C ASP A 64 1.05 6.83 -7.57
N MET A 65 1.11 7.34 -8.82
CA MET A 65 1.24 8.78 -9.12
C MET A 65 0.01 9.68 -8.91
N SER A 66 -1.17 9.16 -8.52
CA SER A 66 -2.42 9.92 -8.70
C SER A 66 -3.38 9.89 -7.51
N GLY A 67 -2.96 10.53 -6.42
CA GLY A 67 -3.90 11.12 -5.44
C GLY A 67 -4.76 12.26 -6.01
N GLY A 68 -4.53 12.67 -7.27
CA GLY A 68 -5.38 13.55 -8.07
C GLY A 68 -5.56 12.99 -9.50
N GLU A 69 -6.68 13.32 -10.14
CA GLU A 69 -7.15 12.81 -11.44
C GLU A 69 -6.02 12.66 -12.49
N VAL A 70 -5.66 11.41 -12.80
CA VAL A 70 -4.90 11.09 -14.02
C VAL A 70 -5.75 10.13 -14.86
N ASP A 71 -5.92 10.55 -16.13
CA ASP A 71 -6.61 9.88 -17.23
C ASP A 71 -5.79 8.67 -17.70
N VAL A 72 -5.65 7.66 -16.82
CA VAL A 72 -5.22 6.32 -17.21
C VAL A 72 -6.33 5.77 -18.08
N ASP A 73 -6.04 5.48 -19.36
CA ASP A 73 -7.00 5.06 -20.39
C ASP A 73 -8.01 4.07 -19.79
N VAL A 74 -9.19 4.59 -19.43
CA VAL A 74 -10.21 3.87 -18.63
C VAL A 74 -10.60 2.57 -19.34
N ILE A 75 -10.46 2.55 -20.66
CA ILE A 75 -10.69 1.41 -21.54
C ILE A 75 -9.65 0.30 -21.32
N SER A 76 -8.38 0.64 -21.12
CA SER A 76 -7.29 -0.32 -20.87
C SER A 76 -7.46 -1.02 -19.52
N MET A 77 -7.75 -0.26 -18.44
CA MET A 77 -7.98 -0.83 -17.12
C MET A 77 -9.28 -1.65 -17.04
N SER A 78 -10.35 -1.20 -17.71
CA SER A 78 -11.61 -1.95 -17.73
C SER A 78 -11.44 -3.32 -18.40
N ARG A 79 -10.61 -3.40 -19.44
CA ARG A 79 -10.24 -4.67 -20.08
C ARG A 79 -9.43 -5.59 -19.16
N GLN A 80 -8.52 -5.04 -18.35
CA GLN A 80 -7.74 -5.83 -17.40
C GLN A 80 -8.60 -6.39 -16.27
N VAL A 81 -9.49 -5.58 -15.70
CA VAL A 81 -10.45 -6.02 -14.66
C VAL A 81 -11.41 -7.08 -15.22
N GLU A 82 -11.97 -6.85 -16.42
CA GLU A 82 -12.82 -7.84 -17.09
C GLU A 82 -12.04 -9.14 -17.31
N LYS A 83 -10.79 -9.05 -17.75
CA LYS A 83 -9.95 -10.21 -17.97
C LYS A 83 -9.70 -11.00 -16.69
N ILE A 84 -9.36 -10.34 -15.59
CA ILE A 84 -9.18 -11.01 -14.28
C ILE A 84 -10.47 -11.71 -13.86
N SER A 85 -11.63 -11.06 -14.04
CA SER A 85 -12.94 -11.64 -13.68
C SER A 85 -13.30 -12.92 -14.43
N ARG A 86 -12.59 -13.28 -15.50
CA ARG A 86 -12.77 -14.54 -16.24
C ARG A 86 -11.98 -15.71 -15.66
N TYR A 87 -11.01 -15.46 -14.79
CA TYR A 87 -10.28 -16.50 -14.07
C TYR A 87 -11.10 -16.95 -12.86
N THR A 88 -11.07 -18.26 -12.58
CA THR A 88 -11.80 -18.85 -11.44
C THR A 88 -11.32 -18.33 -10.09
N ASN A 89 -10.04 -17.93 -10.02
CA ASN A 89 -9.43 -17.26 -8.88
C ASN A 89 -9.28 -15.74 -9.05
N GLY A 90 -10.10 -15.12 -9.92
CA GLY A 90 -10.12 -13.66 -10.15
C GLY A 90 -10.89 -12.85 -9.10
N SER A 91 -11.45 -13.49 -8.08
CA SER A 91 -12.20 -12.86 -7.01
C SER A 91 -11.99 -13.62 -5.70
N LEU A 92 -12.24 -12.96 -4.58
CA LEU A 92 -12.06 -13.57 -3.26
C LEU A 92 -12.96 -14.80 -3.08
N PRO A 93 -12.43 -15.91 -2.53
CA PRO A 93 -13.18 -17.14 -2.38
C PRO A 93 -14.35 -16.99 -1.40
N ALA A 94 -15.25 -17.98 -1.40
CA ALA A 94 -16.39 -18.03 -0.50
C ALA A 94 -16.00 -18.28 0.98
N SER A 95 -14.77 -18.73 1.24
CA SER A 95 -14.21 -18.86 2.59
C SER A 95 -14.04 -17.52 3.30
N VAL A 96 -13.87 -16.42 2.53
CA VAL A 96 -13.82 -15.05 3.05
C VAL A 96 -15.21 -14.63 3.50
N LYS A 97 -15.39 -14.44 4.81
CA LYS A 97 -16.68 -14.17 5.45
C LYS A 97 -16.74 -12.78 6.09
N PRO A 98 -17.93 -12.17 6.23
CA PRO A 98 -18.08 -10.92 6.96
C PRO A 98 -17.56 -11.04 8.40
N ALA A 99 -16.84 -10.01 8.84
CA ALA A 99 -16.27 -9.89 10.18
C ALA A 99 -17.00 -8.81 10.97
N ALA A 100 -17.38 -9.13 12.20
CA ALA A 100 -17.95 -8.14 13.11
C ALA A 100 -16.84 -7.27 13.69
N ILE A 101 -16.96 -5.95 13.53
CA ILE A 101 -16.01 -4.97 14.06
C ILE A 101 -16.77 -4.05 15.03
N SER A 102 -16.23 -3.85 16.23
CA SER A 102 -16.81 -2.93 17.21
C SER A 102 -16.77 -1.49 16.71
N ASP A 103 -17.71 -0.65 17.18
CA ASP A 103 -17.79 0.75 16.78
C ASP A 103 -16.51 1.54 17.11
N ASP A 104 -15.88 1.26 18.26
CA ASP A 104 -14.61 1.89 18.65
C ASP A 104 -13.48 1.54 17.67
N ARG A 105 -13.40 0.26 17.27
CA ARG A 105 -12.39 -0.21 16.31
C ARG A 105 -12.67 0.34 14.92
N ALA A 106 -13.94 0.38 14.50
CA ALA A 106 -14.34 0.99 13.23
C ALA A 106 -14.01 2.49 13.20
N SER A 107 -14.22 3.20 14.31
CA SER A 107 -13.87 4.61 14.47
C SER A 107 -12.36 4.83 14.34
N LEU A 108 -11.55 3.98 15.00
CA LEU A 108 -10.09 4.03 14.90
C LEU A 108 -9.60 3.76 13.46
N ILE A 109 -10.18 2.78 12.76
CA ILE A 109 -9.88 2.50 11.35
C ILE A 109 -10.23 3.71 10.47
N ARG A 110 -11.37 4.36 10.69
CA ARG A 110 -11.75 5.55 9.91
C ARG A 110 -10.83 6.75 10.19
N ILE A 111 -10.38 6.96 11.43
CA ILE A 111 -9.35 7.98 11.73
C ILE A 111 -8.06 7.66 10.98
N ALA A 112 -7.61 6.41 11.02
CA ALA A 112 -6.43 5.94 10.31
C ALA A 112 -6.54 6.19 8.79
N ALA A 113 -7.71 5.89 8.21
CA ALA A 113 -7.98 6.09 6.79
C ALA A 113 -7.99 7.57 6.41
N TRP A 114 -8.63 8.42 7.21
CA TRP A 114 -8.66 9.86 7.01
C TRP A 114 -7.24 10.44 7.04
N ALA A 115 -6.44 10.10 8.05
CA ALA A 115 -5.07 10.59 8.20
C ALA A 115 -4.15 10.06 7.09
N SER A 116 -4.34 8.79 6.68
CA SER A 116 -3.62 8.20 5.54
C SER A 116 -3.90 8.90 4.21
N LYS A 117 -5.07 9.53 4.03
CA LYS A 117 -5.36 10.37 2.87
C LYS A 117 -4.85 11.80 3.04
N GLU A 118 -4.96 12.35 4.25
CA GLU A 118 -4.55 13.72 4.56
C GLU A 118 -3.06 13.96 4.26
N VAL A 119 -2.19 13.01 4.60
CA VAL A 119 -0.74 13.13 4.36
C VAL A 119 -0.36 13.27 2.88
N TYR A 120 -1.26 12.94 1.94
CA TYR A 120 -1.07 13.16 0.50
C TYR A 120 -1.59 14.50 0.00
N SER A 121 -2.47 15.18 0.75
CA SER A 121 -3.20 16.34 0.26
C SER A 121 -3.13 17.50 1.24
N SER A 122 -2.39 18.54 0.85
CA SER A 122 -2.53 19.87 1.46
C SER A 122 -3.77 20.63 0.92
N ASP A 123 -4.51 20.04 -0.02
CA ASP A 123 -5.68 20.66 -0.64
C ASP A 123 -6.96 20.39 0.16
N THR A 124 -7.41 21.44 0.84
CA THR A 124 -8.68 21.46 1.59
C THR A 124 -9.90 21.07 0.76
N ALA A 125 -9.90 21.24 -0.56
CA ALA A 125 -11.02 20.87 -1.43
C ALA A 125 -11.15 19.36 -1.61
N VAL A 126 -10.03 18.63 -1.66
CA VAL A 126 -10.01 17.16 -1.72
C VAL A 126 -10.45 16.59 -0.37
N MET A 127 -9.90 17.12 0.72
CA MET A 127 -10.28 16.72 2.07
C MET A 127 -11.73 17.08 2.42
N GLY A 128 -12.30 18.10 1.78
CA GLY A 128 -13.70 18.51 1.95
C GLY A 128 -14.74 17.51 1.41
N ARG A 129 -14.33 16.55 0.56
CA ARG A 129 -15.20 15.48 0.05
C ARG A 129 -15.23 14.23 0.93
N ILE A 130 -14.43 14.23 1.99
CA ILE A 130 -14.26 13.11 2.91
C ILE A 130 -14.95 13.48 4.21
N SER A 131 -15.73 12.55 4.77
CA SER A 131 -16.28 12.69 6.12
C SER A 131 -15.16 13.04 7.08
N ARG A 132 -15.37 14.07 7.90
CA ARG A 132 -14.36 14.50 8.87
C ARG A 132 -14.46 13.70 10.18
N PRO A 133 -13.39 13.57 10.97
CA PRO A 133 -13.39 12.82 12.22
C PRO A 133 -14.55 13.16 13.18
N GLU A 134 -14.97 14.42 13.22
CA GLU A 134 -16.09 14.90 14.03
C GLU A 134 -17.43 14.20 13.71
N GLN A 135 -17.56 13.62 12.51
CA GLN A 135 -18.80 13.01 12.03
C GLN A 135 -18.92 11.52 12.37
N PHE A 136 -17.80 10.86 12.69
CA PHE A 136 -17.78 9.40 12.84
C PHE A 136 -16.98 8.91 14.06
N SER A 137 -16.38 9.80 14.85
CA SER A 137 -15.59 9.44 16.02
C SER A 137 -15.82 10.41 17.17
N ALA A 138 -15.66 9.90 18.39
CA ALA A 138 -15.59 10.72 19.60
C ALA A 138 -14.27 11.52 19.67
N TYR A 139 -13.20 11.02 19.05
CA TYR A 139 -11.91 11.73 18.96
C TYR A 139 -12.00 12.91 18.00
N GLN A 140 -11.77 14.11 18.56
CA GLN A 140 -11.78 15.37 17.82
C GLN A 140 -10.35 15.86 17.55
N PRO A 141 -10.06 16.37 16.34
CA PRO A 141 -8.74 16.90 16.03
C PRO A 141 -8.43 18.14 16.89
N THR A 142 -7.23 18.20 17.45
CA THR A 142 -6.75 19.38 18.19
C THR A 142 -5.96 20.32 17.28
N LYS A 143 -5.48 21.45 17.80
CA LYS A 143 -4.54 22.33 17.08
C LYS A 143 -3.11 21.79 16.99
N HIS A 144 -2.81 20.71 17.71
CA HIS A 144 -1.44 20.20 17.86
C HIS A 144 -1.15 19.19 16.73
N SER A 145 -0.39 19.66 15.75
CA SER A 145 0.05 18.88 14.61
C SER A 145 1.45 19.28 14.20
N VAL A 146 2.20 18.33 13.65
CA VAL A 146 3.52 18.59 13.06
C VAL A 146 3.66 17.81 11.76
N GLU A 147 4.40 18.38 10.81
CA GLU A 147 4.70 17.76 9.53
C GLU A 147 6.21 17.52 9.42
N ILE A 148 6.58 16.39 8.83
CA ILE A 148 7.94 16.04 8.44
C ILE A 148 7.98 16.03 6.93
N ASP A 149 8.80 16.88 6.32
CA ASP A 149 8.98 16.91 4.88
C ASP A 149 9.74 15.67 4.39
N ALA A 150 9.37 15.21 3.18
CA ALA A 150 10.10 14.15 2.51
C ALA A 150 11.52 14.61 2.11
N SER A 151 12.51 13.73 2.25
CA SER A 151 13.85 14.00 1.75
C SER A 151 13.90 13.82 0.23
N PHE A 152 14.08 14.92 -0.50
CA PHE A 152 14.20 14.88 -1.97
C PHE A 152 15.52 14.27 -2.46
N ARG A 153 16.54 14.15 -1.61
CA ARG A 153 17.90 13.73 -1.99
C ARG A 153 18.02 12.21 -2.17
N ASP A 154 17.45 11.43 -1.26
CA ASP A 154 17.62 9.98 -1.18
C ASP A 154 16.30 9.19 -1.09
N GLY A 155 15.14 9.84 -0.88
CA GLY A 155 13.82 9.17 -0.84
C GLY A 155 13.54 8.35 0.43
N THR A 156 14.51 8.25 1.34
CA THR A 156 14.43 7.43 2.57
C THR A 156 13.48 8.03 3.60
N VAL A 157 13.45 9.36 3.72
CA VAL A 157 12.54 10.06 4.64
C VAL A 157 11.24 10.32 3.91
N LYS A 158 10.17 9.66 4.36
CA LYS A 158 8.82 9.85 3.82
C LYS A 158 8.12 11.02 4.50
N ALA A 159 7.31 11.74 3.72
CA ALA A 159 6.48 12.81 4.26
C ALA A 159 5.56 12.22 5.34
N THR A 160 5.51 12.86 6.49
CA THR A 160 4.75 12.37 7.64
C THR A 160 3.95 13.51 8.23
N ARG A 161 2.72 13.22 8.63
CA ARG A 161 1.89 14.15 9.37
C ARG A 161 1.50 13.52 10.69
N MET A 162 1.71 14.26 11.77
CA MET A 162 1.26 13.86 13.08
C MET A 162 0.19 14.81 13.57
N HIS A 163 -0.87 14.26 14.14
CA HIS A 163 -1.99 15.06 14.63
C HIS A 163 -2.55 14.44 15.90
N LEU A 164 -2.62 15.25 16.94
CA LEU A 164 -3.23 14.85 18.21
C LEU A 164 -4.74 15.06 18.16
N PHE A 165 -5.46 14.04 18.59
CA PHE A 165 -6.90 14.04 18.80
C PHE A 165 -7.23 13.89 20.29
N SER A 166 -8.40 14.38 20.72
CA SER A 166 -8.87 14.24 22.10
C SER A 166 -10.32 13.77 22.17
N SER A 167 -10.62 12.96 23.19
CA SER A 167 -11.96 12.45 23.50
C SER A 167 -12.11 12.27 25.01
N ALA A 168 -12.99 13.04 25.65
CA ALA A 168 -13.47 12.85 27.04
C ALA A 168 -12.47 12.24 28.07
N GLY A 169 -11.23 12.75 28.12
CA GLY A 169 -10.17 12.29 29.04
C GLY A 169 -9.04 11.48 28.39
N SER A 170 -9.26 10.87 27.23
CA SER A 170 -8.24 10.19 26.43
C SER A 170 -7.75 11.05 25.27
N ARG A 171 -6.50 10.82 24.86
CA ARG A 171 -5.91 11.44 23.66
C ARG A 171 -5.40 10.36 22.72
N LEU A 172 -5.43 10.65 21.43
CA LEU A 172 -4.91 9.77 20.39
C LEU A 172 -3.96 10.57 19.50
N LEU A 173 -2.67 10.25 19.56
CA LEU A 173 -1.69 10.81 18.63
C LEU A 173 -1.66 9.92 17.38
N VAL A 174 -1.99 10.48 16.21
CA VAL A 174 -1.94 9.75 14.94
C VAL A 174 -0.67 10.15 14.20
N VAL A 175 0.12 9.17 13.76
CA VAL A 175 1.31 9.32 12.93
C VAL A 175 1.02 8.71 11.55
N ALA A 176 0.69 9.56 10.58
CA ALA A 176 0.39 9.15 9.22
C ALA A 176 1.59 9.35 8.29
N ILE A 177 2.03 8.27 7.65
CA ILE A 177 3.19 8.26 6.76
C ILE A 177 2.71 8.14 5.32
N ARG A 178 3.15 9.07 4.48
CA ARG A 178 2.86 9.06 3.06
C ARG A 178 3.62 7.94 2.37
N GLY A 179 2.97 7.25 1.43
CA GLY A 179 3.67 6.42 0.46
C GLY A 179 4.52 7.23 -0.52
N SER A 180 5.10 6.51 -1.49
CA SER A 180 6.01 7.09 -2.46
C SER A 180 5.29 7.99 -3.48
N THR A 181 5.89 9.12 -3.85
CA THR A 181 5.31 10.09 -4.80
C THR A 181 6.16 10.30 -6.04
N SER A 182 7.24 9.53 -6.21
CA SER A 182 8.14 9.66 -7.36
C SER A 182 8.82 8.33 -7.66
N ILE A 183 8.28 7.59 -8.64
CA ILE A 183 8.70 6.21 -8.98
C ILE A 183 10.17 6.09 -9.43
N ARG A 184 10.71 7.04 -10.20
CA ARG A 184 12.02 6.87 -10.86
C ARG A 184 13.24 6.66 -9.94
N ARG A 185 13.10 6.83 -8.63
CA ARG A 185 14.17 6.55 -7.65
C ARG A 185 13.74 5.56 -6.58
N ASP A 186 12.53 5.69 -6.04
CA ASP A 186 12.07 4.79 -4.98
C ASP A 186 11.87 3.37 -5.50
N TRP A 187 11.25 3.18 -6.66
CA TRP A 187 10.98 1.83 -7.17
C TRP A 187 12.16 1.23 -7.91
N THR A 188 13.08 2.00 -8.50
CA THR A 188 14.27 1.43 -9.15
C THR A 188 15.31 0.98 -8.12
N ILE A 189 15.42 1.69 -6.98
CA ILE A 189 16.16 1.21 -5.81
C ILE A 189 15.42 0.04 -5.17
N ASN A 190 14.08 0.11 -5.07
CA ASN A 190 13.31 -1.02 -4.58
C ASN A 190 13.37 -2.22 -5.53
N PHE A 191 13.35 -2.13 -6.87
CA PHE A 191 13.25 -3.31 -7.76
C PHE A 191 14.51 -4.17 -7.74
N ASP A 192 15.68 -3.57 -7.52
CA ASP A 192 16.90 -4.33 -7.22
C ASP A 192 16.79 -5.04 -5.86
N ASP A 193 15.92 -4.58 -4.96
CA ASP A 193 15.62 -5.09 -3.61
C ASP A 193 14.24 -5.76 -3.43
N ILE A 194 13.37 -5.79 -4.45
CA ILE A 194 12.06 -6.45 -4.45
C ILE A 194 12.42 -7.93 -4.55
N GLY A 195 12.55 -8.56 -3.38
CA GLY A 195 13.06 -9.92 -3.21
C GLY A 195 14.42 -10.02 -2.51
N LYS A 196 15.08 -8.91 -2.14
CA LYS A 196 16.18 -8.94 -1.17
C LYS A 196 15.60 -8.79 0.24
N GLU A 197 15.18 -9.91 0.76
CA GLU A 197 15.02 -10.08 2.21
C GLU A 197 16.35 -9.73 2.87
N THR A 198 16.33 -8.75 3.77
CA THR A 198 17.48 -8.44 4.62
C THR A 198 17.18 -8.85 6.04
N ASP A 199 18.24 -9.03 6.81
CA ASP A 199 18.12 -9.34 8.22
C ASP A 199 17.55 -8.12 8.97
N GLY A 200 16.41 -8.34 9.66
CA GLY A 200 15.79 -7.36 10.53
C GLY A 200 16.51 -7.19 11.88
N ASN A 201 17.49 -8.06 12.18
CA ASN A 201 18.25 -8.04 13.42
C ASN A 201 18.86 -6.67 13.70
N GLY A 202 18.76 -6.25 14.95
CA GLY A 202 19.17 -4.92 15.41
C GLY A 202 18.19 -3.79 15.10
N TYR A 203 17.11 -4.05 14.34
CA TYR A 203 16.00 -3.11 14.18
C TYR A 203 14.71 -3.64 14.83
N ILE A 204 14.25 -4.82 14.43
CA ILE A 204 13.12 -5.51 15.08
C ILE A 204 13.69 -6.73 15.81
N ASN A 205 13.36 -6.84 17.09
CA ASN A 205 13.66 -8.01 17.89
C ASN A 205 12.56 -8.16 18.94
N VAL A 206 11.63 -9.07 18.66
CA VAL A 206 10.54 -9.46 19.55
C VAL A 206 10.74 -10.95 19.82
N ASP A 207 11.00 -11.29 21.08
CA ASP A 207 11.07 -12.65 21.61
C ASP A 207 11.84 -13.67 20.76
N GLU A 208 13.13 -13.37 20.53
CA GLU A 208 14.10 -14.25 19.84
C GLU A 208 13.73 -14.62 18.41
N THR A 209 12.66 -14.03 17.86
CA THR A 209 12.21 -14.28 16.50
C THR A 209 13.11 -13.54 15.52
N GLU A 210 13.72 -14.29 14.60
CA GLU A 210 14.45 -13.73 13.47
C GLU A 210 13.46 -13.30 12.39
N TYR A 211 13.50 -12.01 12.05
CA TYR A 211 12.66 -11.45 10.99
C TYR A 211 13.47 -11.19 9.74
N LYS A 212 12.99 -11.74 8.63
CA LYS A 212 13.34 -11.22 7.31
C LYS A 212 12.49 -9.99 7.03
N VAL A 213 13.10 -8.94 6.50
CA VAL A 213 12.43 -7.65 6.27
C VAL A 213 12.71 -7.16 4.85
N HIS A 214 11.74 -6.47 4.26
CA HIS A 214 11.95 -5.75 3.00
C HIS A 214 13.01 -4.63 3.17
N GLY A 215 14.12 -4.73 2.43
CA GLY A 215 15.28 -3.82 2.55
C GLY A 215 14.93 -2.34 2.41
N GLY A 216 14.28 -1.95 1.31
CA GLY A 216 13.91 -0.55 1.07
C GLY A 216 13.01 0.08 2.15
N PHE A 217 12.01 -0.65 2.67
CA PHE A 217 11.18 -0.15 3.76
C PHE A 217 11.95 -0.08 5.08
N LEU A 218 12.87 -1.02 5.34
CA LEU A 218 13.73 -0.99 6.51
C LEU A 218 14.65 0.23 6.51
N GLU A 219 15.25 0.58 5.36
CA GLU A 219 16.07 1.78 5.24
C GLU A 219 15.27 3.05 5.51
N CYS A 220 14.06 3.15 4.95
CA CYS A 220 13.15 4.26 5.23
C CYS A 220 12.82 4.35 6.73
N ALA A 221 12.45 3.21 7.35
CA ALA A 221 12.08 3.16 8.75
C ALA A 221 13.26 3.58 9.65
N LYS A 222 14.48 3.11 9.37
CA LYS A 222 15.72 3.52 10.05
C LYS A 222 15.97 5.03 9.94
N ALA A 223 15.83 5.60 8.75
CA ALA A 223 16.01 7.04 8.53
C ALA A 223 14.96 7.91 9.23
N MET A 224 13.79 7.33 9.55
CA MET A 224 12.68 8.04 10.17
C MET A 224 12.65 7.97 11.70
N VAL A 225 13.36 7.03 12.35
CA VAL A 225 13.31 6.81 13.82
C VAL A 225 13.46 8.10 14.62
N ASP A 226 14.57 8.81 14.46
CA ASP A 226 14.83 10.03 15.25
C ASP A 226 13.89 11.18 14.89
N LYS A 227 13.52 11.29 13.61
CA LYS A 227 12.62 12.35 13.14
C LYS A 227 11.23 12.17 13.72
N VAL A 228 10.72 10.94 13.69
CA VAL A 228 9.42 10.57 14.26
C VAL A 228 9.45 10.74 15.78
N SER A 229 10.50 10.28 16.45
CA SER A 229 10.65 10.45 17.90
C SER A 229 10.64 11.93 18.33
N ASN A 230 11.40 12.78 17.65
CA ASN A 230 11.45 14.21 17.95
C ASN A 230 10.11 14.90 17.67
N ALA A 231 9.44 14.54 16.57
CA ALA A 231 8.12 15.08 16.23
C ALA A 231 7.04 14.67 17.24
N ILE A 232 7.02 13.40 17.67
CA ILE A 232 6.14 12.92 18.74
C ILE A 232 6.38 13.73 20.01
N SER A 233 7.65 13.85 20.43
CA SER A 233 8.01 14.59 21.64
C SER A 233 7.57 16.05 21.57
N SER A 234 7.76 16.71 20.41
CA SER A 234 7.33 18.10 20.19
C SER A 234 5.81 18.24 20.34
N VAL A 235 5.02 17.36 19.71
CA VAL A 235 3.56 17.44 19.78
C VAL A 235 3.05 17.24 21.19
N LEU A 236 3.60 16.27 21.93
CA LEU A 236 3.22 16.01 23.32
C LEU A 236 3.57 17.18 24.23
N LEU A 237 4.77 17.74 24.08
CA LEU A 237 5.21 18.92 24.83
C LEU A 237 4.32 20.14 24.55
N ASP A 238 4.04 20.43 23.27
CA ASP A 238 3.19 21.56 22.87
C ASP A 238 1.75 21.42 23.38
N ALA A 239 1.26 20.17 23.48
CA ALA A 239 -0.06 19.84 24.02
C ALA A 239 -0.13 19.87 25.55
N GLY A 240 1.01 20.11 26.23
CA GLY A 240 1.09 20.08 27.70
C GLY A 240 0.85 18.69 28.30
N VAL A 241 1.16 17.63 27.55
CA VAL A 241 1.04 16.25 28.04
C VAL A 241 2.23 15.95 28.94
N HIS A 242 1.95 15.61 30.20
CA HIS A 242 2.98 15.33 31.21
C HIS A 242 2.94 13.87 31.65
N GLU A 243 4.12 13.23 31.71
CA GLU A 243 4.29 11.78 31.97
C GLU A 243 3.66 11.27 33.27
N ALA A 244 3.45 12.15 34.26
CA ALA A 244 2.92 11.78 35.58
C ALA A 244 1.39 11.95 35.71
N GLU A 245 0.72 12.61 34.76
CA GLU A 245 -0.68 13.04 34.91
C GLU A 245 -1.59 12.59 33.76
N ASP A 246 -1.03 12.24 32.60
CA ASP A 246 -1.78 11.94 31.37
C ASP A 246 -1.57 10.48 30.89
N GLU A 247 -1.95 9.49 31.70
CA GLU A 247 -1.77 8.06 31.36
C GLU A 247 -2.62 7.58 30.17
N ASP A 248 -3.66 8.32 29.75
CA ASP A 248 -4.62 7.88 28.71
C ASP A 248 -4.27 8.30 27.27
N VAL A 249 -2.99 8.56 26.98
CA VAL A 249 -2.53 8.88 25.62
C VAL A 249 -2.23 7.61 24.84
N GLN A 250 -2.93 7.43 23.73
CA GLN A 250 -2.72 6.35 22.77
C GLN A 250 -1.95 6.85 21.55
N LEU A 251 -1.22 5.95 20.88
CA LEU A 251 -0.51 6.22 19.65
C LEU A 251 -1.07 5.37 18.52
N LEU A 252 -1.25 5.93 17.33
CA LEU A 252 -1.68 5.21 16.13
C LEU A 252 -0.71 5.48 14.99
N PHE A 253 0.04 4.47 14.57
CA PHE A 253 0.77 4.49 13.31
C PHE A 253 -0.17 4.13 12.15
N THR A 254 -0.10 4.88 11.06
CA THR A 254 -0.89 4.59 9.87
C THR A 254 -0.19 5.02 8.60
N GLY A 255 -0.66 4.48 7.48
CA GLY A 255 -0.17 4.83 6.16
C GLY A 255 -0.86 4.00 5.08
N HIS A 256 -0.82 4.55 3.87
CA HIS A 256 -1.26 3.88 2.65
C HIS A 256 -0.05 3.42 1.83
N SER A 257 -0.17 2.30 1.13
CA SER A 257 0.88 1.79 0.24
C SER A 257 2.22 1.62 0.98
N ALA A 258 3.33 2.05 0.38
CA ALA A 258 4.67 2.06 0.99
C ALA A 258 4.72 2.80 2.34
N GLY A 259 3.83 3.77 2.59
CA GLY A 259 3.75 4.47 3.87
C GLY A 259 3.25 3.56 5.00
N GLY A 260 2.33 2.65 4.68
CA GLY A 260 1.84 1.62 5.60
C GLY A 260 2.95 0.61 6.00
N ALA A 261 3.80 0.24 5.04
CA ALA A 261 4.92 -0.67 5.31
C ALA A 261 5.92 -0.05 6.30
N VAL A 262 6.29 1.22 6.07
CA VAL A 262 7.18 1.97 6.98
C VAL A 262 6.53 2.20 8.34
N ALA A 263 5.22 2.52 8.38
CA ALA A 263 4.47 2.67 9.63
C ALA A 263 4.47 1.38 10.47
N SER A 264 4.31 0.22 9.82
CA SER A 264 4.35 -1.10 10.47
C SER A 264 5.73 -1.41 11.07
N LEU A 265 6.80 -1.04 10.37
CA LEU A 265 8.18 -1.22 10.85
C LEU A 265 8.50 -0.30 12.03
N LEU A 266 8.05 0.96 12.00
CA LEU A 266 8.21 1.89 13.12
C LEU A 266 7.41 1.45 14.35
N TYR A 267 6.19 0.94 14.14
CA TYR A 267 5.38 0.32 15.19
C TYR A 267 6.13 -0.84 15.88
N ALA A 268 6.66 -1.77 15.08
CA ALA A 268 7.41 -2.91 15.60
C ALA A 268 8.71 -2.46 16.28
N HIS A 269 9.42 -1.48 15.73
CA HIS A 269 10.65 -0.95 16.31
C HIS A 269 10.42 -0.26 17.66
N MET A 270 9.34 0.50 17.80
CA MET A 270 8.95 1.12 19.08
C MET A 270 8.74 0.06 20.17
N SER A 271 8.21 -1.11 19.82
CA SER A 271 7.99 -2.22 20.75
C SER A 271 9.20 -3.16 20.87
N SER A 272 10.29 -2.89 20.15
CA SER A 272 11.46 -3.78 20.10
C SER A 272 12.38 -3.60 21.32
N LYS A 273 13.18 -4.63 21.62
CA LYS A 273 14.22 -4.57 22.67
C LYS A 273 15.45 -3.73 22.27
N ASN A 274 15.48 -3.19 21.05
CA ASN A 274 16.60 -2.39 20.56
C ASN A 274 16.47 -0.95 21.09
N PRO A 275 17.48 -0.41 21.80
CA PRO A 275 17.40 0.94 22.35
C PRO A 275 17.47 1.97 21.22
N SER A 276 16.46 2.84 21.15
CA SER A 276 16.41 3.98 20.26
C SER A 276 15.59 5.11 20.89
N SER A 277 15.67 6.30 20.29
CA SER A 277 14.83 7.44 20.70
C SER A 277 13.34 7.08 20.64
N LEU A 278 12.93 6.30 19.63
CA LEU A 278 11.54 5.88 19.45
C LEU A 278 11.12 4.79 20.44
N SER A 279 11.95 3.77 20.71
CA SER A 279 11.58 2.71 21.66
C SER A 279 11.48 3.23 23.10
N GLN A 280 12.27 4.25 23.46
CA GLN A 280 12.15 4.96 24.74
C GLN A 280 10.82 5.71 24.89
N LEU A 281 10.22 6.17 23.80
CA LEU A 281 8.89 6.81 23.84
C LEU A 281 7.75 5.81 24.01
N GLY A 282 7.98 4.51 23.74
CA GLY A 282 6.93 3.49 23.81
C GLY A 282 6.24 3.43 25.17
N SER A 283 6.98 3.65 26.26
CA SER A 283 6.43 3.63 27.63
C SER A 283 5.57 4.85 27.98
N LYS A 284 5.50 5.87 27.11
CA LYS A 284 4.67 7.07 27.33
C LYS A 284 3.22 6.90 26.87
N PHE A 285 2.92 5.83 26.15
CA PHE A 285 1.60 5.58 25.60
C PHE A 285 0.95 4.40 26.31
N ALA A 286 -0.33 4.53 26.68
CA ALA A 286 -1.10 3.42 27.24
C ALA A 286 -1.16 2.25 26.27
N VAL A 287 -1.43 2.55 25.00
CA VAL A 287 -1.52 1.57 23.92
C VAL A 287 -1.00 2.21 22.63
N THR A 288 -0.23 1.42 21.88
CA THR A 288 0.17 1.77 20.52
C THR A 288 -0.58 0.86 19.55
N HIS A 289 -1.21 1.45 18.53
CA HIS A 289 -1.94 0.80 17.45
C HIS A 289 -1.20 0.97 16.11
N CYS A 290 -1.49 0.11 15.15
CA CYS A 290 -1.04 0.27 13.77
C CYS A 290 -2.13 -0.16 12.79
N ILE A 291 -2.58 0.73 11.91
CA ILE A 291 -3.60 0.40 10.91
C ILE A 291 -3.12 0.88 9.54
N THR A 292 -3.01 -0.03 8.58
CA THR A 292 -2.45 0.26 7.25
C THR A 292 -3.44 -0.06 6.14
N PHE A 293 -3.29 0.60 4.99
CA PHE A 293 -4.20 0.45 3.85
C PHE A 293 -3.42 0.11 2.59
N GLY A 294 -3.75 -1.02 1.95
CA GLY A 294 -3.08 -1.43 0.72
C GLY A 294 -1.56 -1.55 0.85
N SER A 295 -1.06 -1.83 2.05
CA SER A 295 0.38 -1.91 2.30
C SER A 295 0.96 -3.19 1.69
N PRO A 296 2.14 -3.13 1.05
CA PRO A 296 2.82 -4.33 0.57
C PRO A 296 3.25 -5.25 1.73
N PRO A 297 3.61 -6.50 1.43
CA PRO A 297 4.23 -7.40 2.41
C PRO A 297 5.55 -6.82 2.95
N VAL A 298 5.82 -7.05 4.25
CA VAL A 298 6.88 -6.34 4.98
C VAL A 298 7.90 -7.29 5.60
N THR A 299 7.44 -8.36 6.24
CA THR A 299 8.30 -9.26 7.02
C THR A 299 7.94 -10.73 6.84
N ALA A 300 8.88 -11.63 7.11
CA ALA A 300 8.62 -13.05 7.34
C ALA A 300 9.33 -13.47 8.63
N PRO A 301 8.62 -13.98 9.65
CA PRO A 301 7.15 -14.12 9.74
C PRO A 301 6.43 -12.75 9.79
N ALA A 302 5.10 -12.75 9.65
CA ALA A 302 4.29 -11.54 9.80
C ALA A 302 4.46 -10.87 11.18
N LEU A 303 4.52 -9.53 11.19
CA LEU A 303 4.49 -8.78 12.45
C LEU A 303 3.13 -8.92 13.13
N SER A 304 3.15 -9.12 14.45
CA SER A 304 1.95 -9.24 15.28
C SER A 304 1.82 -8.05 16.24
N ALA A 305 0.63 -7.87 16.80
CA ALA A 305 0.38 -6.84 17.81
C ALA A 305 1.27 -7.06 19.04
N SER A 306 1.89 -5.99 19.55
CA SER A 306 2.77 -6.06 20.72
C SER A 306 2.01 -6.20 22.06
N HIS A 307 0.72 -5.90 22.06
CA HIS A 307 -0.15 -5.98 23.25
C HIS A 307 -1.55 -6.43 22.86
N SER A 308 -2.25 -7.14 23.75
CA SER A 308 -3.60 -7.68 23.47
C SER A 308 -4.67 -6.61 23.22
N GLN A 309 -4.46 -5.40 23.74
CA GLN A 309 -5.32 -4.24 23.50
C GLN A 309 -4.93 -3.42 22.27
N SER A 310 -3.75 -3.69 21.68
CA SER A 310 -3.34 -3.03 20.44
C SER A 310 -4.22 -3.50 19.28
N VAL A 311 -4.49 -2.57 18.38
CA VAL A 311 -5.16 -2.84 17.11
C VAL A 311 -4.09 -2.78 16.04
N PHE A 312 -3.67 -3.94 15.54
CA PHE A 312 -2.75 -4.05 14.42
C PHE A 312 -3.45 -4.67 13.21
N HIS A 313 -3.88 -3.84 12.26
CA HIS A 313 -4.62 -4.28 11.08
C HIS A 313 -3.98 -3.87 9.76
N ALA A 314 -3.96 -4.81 8.81
CA ALA A 314 -3.72 -4.56 7.39
C ALA A 314 -5.06 -4.60 6.64
N ILE A 315 -5.54 -3.44 6.21
CA ILE A 315 -6.79 -3.32 5.45
C ILE A 315 -6.49 -3.46 3.96
N ILE A 316 -7.13 -4.43 3.30
CA ILE A 316 -6.87 -4.76 1.89
C ILE A 316 -8.18 -4.71 1.09
N ASN A 317 -8.21 -3.91 0.03
CA ASN A 317 -9.29 -3.96 -0.95
C ASN A 317 -9.20 -5.22 -1.81
N GLU A 318 -10.34 -5.86 -2.07
CA GLU A 318 -10.39 -6.88 -3.11
C GLU A 318 -9.90 -6.34 -4.45
N GLY A 319 -8.93 -7.04 -5.03
CA GLY A 319 -8.29 -6.66 -6.28
C GLY A 319 -7.10 -5.72 -6.14
N ASP A 320 -6.79 -5.15 -4.97
CA ASP A 320 -5.59 -4.31 -4.79
C ASP A 320 -4.30 -5.14 -4.95
N PRO A 321 -3.47 -4.89 -5.99
CA PRO A 321 -2.27 -5.68 -6.23
C PRO A 321 -1.17 -5.46 -5.18
N VAL A 322 -1.13 -4.31 -4.52
CA VAL A 322 0.04 -3.91 -3.70
C VAL A 322 0.26 -4.82 -2.49
N PRO A 323 -0.78 -5.24 -1.74
CA PRO A 323 -0.63 -6.20 -0.65
C PRO A 323 -0.05 -7.56 -1.01
N ARG A 324 0.05 -7.89 -2.30
CA ARG A 324 0.68 -9.13 -2.80
C ARG A 324 1.96 -8.86 -3.59
N LEU A 325 2.34 -7.59 -3.75
CA LEU A 325 3.34 -7.19 -4.72
C LEU A 325 4.76 -7.53 -4.25
N ASP A 326 5.26 -8.65 -4.76
CA ASP A 326 6.68 -8.96 -4.88
C ASP A 326 7.06 -9.09 -6.37
N LYS A 327 8.33 -9.38 -6.64
CA LYS A 327 8.87 -9.40 -8.00
C LYS A 327 8.16 -10.45 -8.85
N ASP A 328 8.05 -11.67 -8.33
CA ASP A 328 7.50 -12.79 -9.06
C ASP A 328 6.00 -12.58 -9.31
N TYR A 329 5.28 -12.03 -8.34
CA TYR A 329 3.87 -11.69 -8.49
C TYR A 329 3.66 -10.58 -9.51
N ALA A 330 4.50 -9.55 -9.50
CA ALA A 330 4.46 -8.46 -10.46
C ALA A 330 4.70 -8.96 -11.90
N GLU A 331 5.69 -9.83 -12.09
CA GLU A 331 5.95 -10.51 -13.36
C GLU A 331 4.75 -11.38 -13.79
N SER A 332 4.14 -12.10 -12.85
CA SER A 332 2.95 -12.94 -13.09
C SER A 332 1.74 -12.13 -13.53
N LEU A 333 1.45 -11.01 -12.87
CA LEU A 333 0.36 -10.09 -13.26
C LEU A 333 0.57 -9.53 -14.66
N LEU A 334 1.81 -9.17 -14.99
CA LEU A 334 2.10 -8.63 -16.31
C LEU A 334 1.97 -9.67 -17.42
N GLN A 335 2.46 -10.88 -17.19
CA GLN A 335 2.21 -12.01 -18.08
C GLN A 335 0.71 -12.22 -18.26
N LEU A 336 -0.05 -12.22 -17.15
CA LEU A 336 -1.50 -12.28 -17.19
C LEU A 336 -2.05 -11.19 -18.09
N TYR A 337 -1.67 -9.92 -17.95
CA TYR A 337 -2.22 -8.83 -18.77
C TYR A 337 -1.92 -8.94 -20.25
N LEU A 338 -0.77 -9.50 -20.63
CA LEU A 338 -0.33 -9.51 -22.03
C LEU A 338 -0.80 -10.73 -22.83
N LEU A 339 -1.08 -11.85 -22.16
CA LEU A 339 -1.61 -13.04 -22.84
C LEU A 339 -3.00 -12.76 -23.44
N PRO A 340 -3.45 -13.49 -24.48
CA PRO A 340 -4.85 -13.42 -24.88
C PRO A 340 -5.75 -13.89 -23.73
N MET A 341 -7.02 -13.44 -23.71
CA MET A 341 -7.99 -13.93 -22.72
C MET A 341 -8.13 -15.45 -22.85
N ALA A 342 -8.14 -16.14 -21.71
CA ALA A 342 -8.37 -17.58 -21.70
C ALA A 342 -9.75 -17.89 -22.31
N PRO A 343 -9.86 -18.87 -23.22
CA PRO A 343 -11.12 -19.22 -23.87
C PRO A 343 -12.10 -19.93 -22.92
N LYS A 344 -11.61 -20.42 -21.78
CA LYS A 344 -12.40 -21.06 -20.71
C LYS A 344 -11.95 -20.51 -19.35
N PRO A 345 -12.82 -20.50 -18.34
CA PRO A 345 -12.41 -20.23 -16.97
C PRO A 345 -11.34 -21.23 -16.53
N VAL A 346 -10.19 -20.71 -16.12
CA VAL A 346 -9.05 -21.48 -15.63
C VAL A 346 -8.47 -20.76 -14.41
N ASP A 347 -7.80 -21.52 -13.54
CA ASP A 347 -7.01 -20.93 -12.46
C ASP A 347 -5.71 -20.36 -13.04
N TRP A 348 -5.39 -19.12 -12.69
CA TRP A 348 -4.06 -18.59 -12.92
C TRP A 348 -3.14 -18.98 -11.76
N LYS A 349 -2.05 -19.69 -12.07
CA LYS A 349 -1.07 -20.08 -11.05
C LYS A 349 -0.24 -18.87 -10.62
N LEU A 350 -0.33 -18.55 -9.34
CA LEU A 350 0.40 -17.45 -8.73
C LEU A 350 1.66 -17.98 -8.02
N PRO A 351 2.76 -17.20 -8.00
CA PRO A 351 3.99 -17.56 -7.28
C PRO A 351 3.77 -17.53 -5.76
N ALA A 352 4.61 -18.19 -4.97
CA ALA A 352 4.51 -18.09 -3.51
C ALA A 352 4.84 -16.68 -3.00
N MET A 353 4.30 -16.29 -1.84
CA MET A 353 4.68 -15.03 -1.19
C MET A 353 6.05 -15.15 -0.52
N LEU A 354 6.92 -14.16 -0.74
CA LEU A 354 8.22 -14.09 -0.05
C LEU A 354 8.07 -13.57 1.39
N LEU A 355 7.38 -12.43 1.52
CA LEU A 355 7.10 -11.76 2.78
C LEU A 355 5.60 -11.76 3.04
N GLU A 356 5.20 -11.43 4.26
CA GLU A 356 3.82 -11.40 4.74
C GLU A 356 3.39 -9.96 5.10
N ASN A 357 2.08 -9.71 5.05
CA ASN A 357 1.51 -8.44 5.48
C ASN A 357 1.58 -8.32 7.01
N ALA A 358 1.79 -7.10 7.50
CA ALA A 358 1.96 -6.85 8.93
C ALA A 358 0.60 -6.64 9.63
N GLY A 359 0.37 -7.36 10.74
CA GLY A 359 -0.88 -7.32 11.51
C GLY A 359 -1.96 -8.26 10.97
N THR A 360 -3.10 -8.31 11.67
CA THR A 360 -4.27 -9.09 11.25
C THR A 360 -4.88 -8.48 9.99
N VAL A 361 -5.05 -9.28 8.95
CA VAL A 361 -5.58 -8.81 7.67
C VAL A 361 -7.11 -8.73 7.70
N LEU A 362 -7.65 -7.57 7.32
CA LEU A 362 -9.08 -7.37 7.07
C LEU A 362 -9.30 -7.04 5.60
N LEU A 363 -10.20 -7.77 4.96
CA LEU A 363 -10.52 -7.63 3.53
C LEU A 363 -11.77 -6.78 3.32
N LEU A 364 -11.75 -5.90 2.33
CA LEU A 364 -12.92 -5.16 1.85
C LEU A 364 -13.39 -5.80 0.54
N LYS A 365 -14.29 -6.78 0.65
CA LYS A 365 -14.80 -7.59 -0.46
C LYS A 365 -15.84 -6.83 -1.29
N ASN A 366 -15.81 -6.98 -2.62
CA ASN A 366 -16.73 -6.33 -3.53
C ASN A 366 -18.15 -6.89 -3.35
N GLY A 367 -19.14 -6.00 -3.28
CA GLY A 367 -20.55 -6.38 -3.08
C GLY A 367 -20.89 -6.86 -1.67
N VAL A 368 -19.95 -6.78 -0.72
CA VAL A 368 -20.17 -7.08 0.69
C VAL A 368 -19.94 -5.81 1.50
N GLU A 369 -20.89 -5.46 2.36
CA GLU A 369 -20.76 -4.32 3.25
C GLU A 369 -19.88 -4.67 4.46
N GLY A 370 -19.00 -3.75 4.84
CA GLY A 370 -18.12 -3.90 6.00
C GLY A 370 -16.87 -4.74 5.72
N PHE A 371 -16.24 -5.19 6.80
CA PHE A 371 -15.00 -5.95 6.75
C PHE A 371 -15.29 -7.43 6.57
N CYS A 372 -14.35 -8.12 5.94
CA CYS A 372 -14.32 -9.57 5.88
C CYS A 372 -13.02 -10.07 6.49
N GLU A 373 -13.07 -11.27 7.05
CA GLU A 373 -11.91 -11.96 7.58
C GLU A 373 -11.82 -13.36 6.97
N VAL A 374 -10.64 -13.94 7.16
CA VAL A 374 -10.31 -15.32 6.87
C VAL A 374 -9.74 -15.87 8.19
N PRO A 375 -9.96 -17.14 8.54
CA PRO A 375 -9.21 -17.76 9.62
C PRO A 375 -7.70 -17.47 9.47
N ASP A 376 -7.03 -17.11 10.57
CA ASP A 376 -5.64 -16.59 10.53
C ASP A 376 -4.65 -17.57 9.88
N ASP A 377 -4.93 -18.88 9.92
CA ASP A 377 -4.14 -19.94 9.28
C ASP A 377 -4.36 -20.05 7.77
N GLU A 378 -5.43 -19.45 7.25
CA GLU A 378 -5.81 -19.53 5.84
C GLU A 378 -5.53 -18.23 5.06
N ILE A 379 -5.24 -17.10 5.72
CA ILE A 379 -5.09 -15.81 5.03
C ILE A 379 -3.99 -15.84 3.97
N ARG A 380 -2.84 -16.46 4.29
CA ARG A 380 -1.73 -16.61 3.34
C ARG A 380 -2.17 -17.42 2.12
N SER A 381 -2.94 -18.49 2.32
CA SER A 381 -3.47 -19.31 1.22
C SER A 381 -4.44 -18.52 0.34
N VAL A 382 -5.32 -17.71 0.95
CA VAL A 382 -6.25 -16.84 0.20
C VAL A 382 -5.49 -15.80 -0.61
N LEU A 383 -4.51 -15.12 -0.01
CA LEU A 383 -3.67 -14.18 -0.72
C LEU A 383 -2.89 -14.87 -1.83
N GLU A 384 -2.29 -16.04 -1.57
CA GLU A 384 -1.47 -16.78 -2.53
C GLU A 384 -2.27 -17.33 -3.72
N SER A 385 -3.53 -17.68 -3.52
CA SER A 385 -4.39 -18.30 -4.54
C SER A 385 -5.26 -17.31 -5.33
N THR A 386 -5.51 -16.09 -4.82
CA THR A 386 -6.40 -15.11 -5.46
C THR A 386 -5.63 -14.08 -6.28
N ILE A 387 -6.14 -13.73 -7.47
CA ILE A 387 -5.56 -12.69 -8.32
C ILE A 387 -6.02 -11.32 -7.83
N PHE A 388 -5.09 -10.54 -7.30
CA PHE A 388 -5.26 -9.12 -7.01
C PHE A 388 -4.61 -8.27 -8.12
N GLY A 389 -5.38 -7.85 -9.13
CA GLY A 389 -4.82 -7.19 -10.31
C GLY A 389 -5.57 -5.93 -10.76
N SER A 390 -6.22 -5.23 -9.84
CA SER A 390 -6.92 -3.98 -10.10
C SER A 390 -6.18 -2.80 -9.46
N PRO A 391 -5.35 -2.06 -10.23
CA PRO A 391 -4.73 -0.82 -9.78
C PRO A 391 -5.69 0.18 -9.15
N ARG A 392 -6.93 0.21 -9.67
CA ARG A 392 -7.96 1.10 -9.16
C ARG A 392 -8.26 0.81 -7.69
N ALA A 393 -8.27 -0.46 -7.30
CA ALA A 393 -8.54 -0.89 -5.93
C ALA A 393 -7.46 -0.41 -4.95
N HIS A 394 -6.25 -0.09 -5.43
CA HIS A 394 -5.18 0.44 -4.60
C HIS A 394 -5.41 1.88 -4.14
N LYS A 395 -6.17 2.70 -4.90
CA LYS A 395 -6.31 4.12 -4.57
C LYS A 395 -6.94 4.31 -3.19
N MET A 396 -6.35 5.20 -2.37
CA MET A 396 -6.87 5.49 -1.03
C MET A 396 -8.34 5.94 -1.06
N ASP A 397 -8.79 6.59 -2.14
CA ASP A 397 -10.19 6.98 -2.34
C ASP A 397 -11.14 5.77 -2.40
N MET A 398 -10.68 4.64 -2.94
CA MET A 398 -11.48 3.40 -2.94
C MET A 398 -11.61 2.81 -1.54
N TYR A 399 -10.56 2.89 -0.72
CA TYR A 399 -10.63 2.52 0.70
C TYR A 399 -11.63 3.39 1.45
N LEU A 400 -11.53 4.72 1.29
CA LEU A 400 -12.45 5.67 1.92
C LEU A 400 -13.91 5.46 1.50
N TRP A 401 -14.16 5.20 0.22
CA TRP A 401 -15.49 4.91 -0.28
C TRP A 401 -16.08 3.64 0.33
N LYS A 402 -15.33 2.54 0.38
CA LYS A 402 -15.80 1.29 1.01
C LYS A 402 -16.00 1.41 2.53
N LEU A 403 -15.30 2.34 3.18
CA LEU A 403 -15.49 2.68 4.59
C LEU A 403 -16.66 3.65 4.83
N GLY A 404 -17.38 4.06 3.77
CA GLY A 404 -18.50 5.00 3.84
C GLY A 404 -18.08 6.45 4.13
N MET A 405 -16.81 6.80 3.88
CA MET A 405 -16.24 8.11 4.20
C MET A 405 -16.19 9.06 2.99
N MET A 406 -16.43 8.57 1.79
CA MET A 406 -16.40 9.35 0.55
C MET A 406 -17.55 8.90 -0.36
N GLN A 407 -18.19 9.84 -1.04
CA GLN A 407 -19.16 9.55 -2.10
C GLN A 407 -18.54 9.89 -3.47
N PHE A 408 -18.65 8.97 -4.43
CA PHE A 408 -18.36 9.28 -5.83
C PHE A 408 -19.62 9.86 -6.46
N ASN A 409 -19.55 11.10 -6.93
CA ASN A 409 -20.63 11.74 -7.71
C ASN A 409 -20.71 11.19 -9.12
#